data_AF-A0A3B0XY95-F1
#
_entry.id   AF-A0A3B0XY95-F1
#
_cell.length_a   1.000
_cell.length_b   1.000
_cell.length_c   1.000
_cell.angle_alpha   90.00
_cell.angle_beta   90.00
_cell.angle_gamma   90.00
#
_symmetry.space_group_name_H-M   'P 1'
#
loop_
_entity.id
_entity.type
_entity.pdbx_description
1 polymer ?
#
loop_
_entity_poly.entity_id
_entity_poly.type
_entity_poly.pdbx_seq_one_letter_code
_entity_poly.pdbx_strand_id
1 'polypeptide(L)'
;MELISLLENNFPFFLATVFVLGLLVGSFLNVVIYRLPVMMEREWKAQAHEYLGKTENADEETPFSLSRPASHCPSCDHKIRFYENIPVLSYLLLKGKCSSCQATIALRYPLIELLTGILSLAVAWHFGFGWQTAAALLLTWALIALSMIDID
;
A
#
# COMPACT_ATOMS: atom_id res chain seq x y z
N MET A 1 -8.76 -24.03 -14.03
CA MET A 1 -9.14 -25.12 -13.10
C MET A 1 -7.93 -25.69 -12.37
N GLU A 2 -6.79 -25.92 -13.02
CA GLU A 2 -5.60 -26.50 -12.35
C GLU A 2 -5.01 -25.66 -11.20
N LEU A 3 -4.97 -24.33 -11.33
CA LEU A 3 -4.45 -23.48 -10.25
C LEU A 3 -5.35 -23.50 -9.00
N ILE A 4 -6.67 -23.51 -9.20
CA ILE A 4 -7.65 -23.56 -8.11
C ILE A 4 -7.50 -24.89 -7.37
N SER A 5 -7.42 -26.00 -8.11
CA SER A 5 -7.16 -27.31 -7.49
C SER A 5 -5.80 -27.38 -6.81
N LEU A 6 -4.76 -26.71 -7.32
CA LEU A 6 -3.46 -26.67 -6.68
C LEU A 6 -3.51 -25.92 -5.34
N LEU A 7 -4.20 -24.78 -5.29
CA LEU A 7 -4.37 -24.00 -4.06
C LEU A 7 -5.24 -24.75 -3.04
N GLU A 8 -6.28 -25.43 -3.49
CA GLU A 8 -7.16 -26.21 -2.61
C GLU A 8 -6.46 -27.44 -2.02
N ASN A 9 -5.68 -28.16 -2.83
CA ASN A 9 -5.05 -29.43 -2.42
C ASN A 9 -3.65 -29.28 -1.83
N ASN A 10 -3.01 -28.11 -1.93
CA ASN A 10 -1.67 -27.88 -1.41
C ASN A 10 -1.67 -26.70 -0.41
N PHE A 11 -1.91 -27.04 0.86
CA PHE A 11 -2.05 -26.06 1.94
C PHE A 11 -0.81 -25.15 2.11
N PRO A 12 0.44 -25.66 2.14
CA PRO A 12 1.63 -24.80 2.19
C PRO A 12 1.74 -23.84 1.00
N PHE A 13 1.42 -24.32 -0.22
CA PHE A 13 1.45 -23.47 -1.41
C PHE A 13 0.38 -22.37 -1.36
N PHE A 14 -0.82 -22.69 -0.87
CA PHE A 14 -1.87 -21.71 -0.63
C PHE A 14 -1.44 -20.65 0.38
N LEU A 15 -0.90 -21.04 1.53
CA LEU A 15 -0.42 -20.11 2.56
C LEU A 15 0.68 -19.19 2.02
N ALA A 16 1.66 -19.73 1.28
CA ALA A 16 2.72 -18.95 0.65
C ALA A 16 2.15 -17.95 -0.36
N THR A 17 1.17 -18.37 -1.17
CA THR A 17 0.51 -17.51 -2.14
C THR A 17 -0.22 -16.35 -1.46
N VAL A 18 -0.99 -16.62 -0.41
CA VAL A 18 -1.71 -15.59 0.34
C VAL A 18 -0.75 -14.65 1.07
N PHE A 19 0.36 -15.16 1.62
CA PHE A 19 1.37 -14.32 2.25
C PHE A 19 2.01 -13.34 1.26
N VAL A 20 2.43 -13.83 0.09
CA VAL A 20 2.99 -12.98 -0.98
C VAL A 20 1.96 -11.97 -1.46
N LEU A 21 0.70 -12.39 -1.65
CA LEU A 21 -0.39 -11.47 -1.99
C LEU A 21 -0.57 -10.39 -0.92
N GLY A 22 -0.54 -10.76 0.36
CA GLY A 22 -0.64 -9.83 1.48
C GLY A 22 0.50 -8.81 1.52
N LEU A 23 1.74 -9.22 1.21
CA LEU A 23 2.87 -8.30 1.08
C LEU A 23 2.66 -7.28 -0.07
N LEU A 24 2.20 -7.76 -1.23
CA LEU A 24 1.93 -6.91 -2.40
C LEU A 24 0.79 -5.92 -2.11
N VAL A 25 -0.29 -6.40 -1.50
CA VAL A 25 -1.42 -5.55 -1.10
C VAL A 25 -0.97 -4.55 -0.03
N GLY A 26 -0.19 -4.96 0.96
CA GLY A 26 0.36 -4.06 1.98
C GLY A 26 1.19 -2.92 1.38
N SER A 27 1.95 -3.19 0.33
CA SER A 27 2.70 -2.15 -0.40
C SER A 27 1.78 -1.15 -1.10
N PHE A 28 0.66 -1.62 -1.65
CA PHE A 28 -0.39 -0.74 -2.16
C PHE A 28 -1.11 0.03 -1.04
N LEU A 29 -1.34 -0.59 0.12
CA LEU A 29 -1.97 0.10 1.26
C LEU A 29 -1.14 1.29 1.74
N ASN A 30 0.19 1.21 1.73
CA ASN A 30 1.05 2.38 2.01
C ASN A 30 0.70 3.60 1.13
N VAL A 31 0.37 3.36 -0.14
CA VAL A 31 -0.05 4.42 -1.06
C VAL A 31 -1.43 4.97 -0.69
N VAL A 32 -2.37 4.08 -0.37
CA VAL A 32 -3.73 4.46 0.03
C VAL A 32 -3.72 5.28 1.32
N ILE A 33 -3.02 4.79 2.35
CA ILE A 33 -2.93 5.41 3.67
C ILE A 33 -2.41 6.84 3.57
N TYR A 34 -1.38 7.06 2.76
CA TYR A 34 -0.81 8.40 2.59
C TYR A 34 -1.61 9.29 1.64
N ARG A 35 -2.02 8.79 0.46
CA ARG A 35 -2.55 9.66 -0.60
C ARG A 35 -4.04 9.97 -0.42
N LEU A 36 -4.82 9.04 0.12
CA LEU A 36 -6.27 9.22 0.22
C LEU A 36 -6.66 10.43 1.11
N PRO A 37 -6.10 10.62 2.32
CA PRO A 37 -6.43 11.79 3.15
C PRO A 37 -6.05 13.11 2.47
N VAL A 38 -4.87 13.15 1.84
CA VAL A 38 -4.40 14.34 1.12
C VAL A 38 -5.31 14.70 -0.05
N MET A 39 -5.80 13.70 -0.81
CA MET A 39 -6.76 13.92 -1.89
C MET A 39 -8.07 14.51 -1.36
N MET A 40 -8.59 13.95 -0.27
CA MET A 40 -9.83 14.43 0.37
C MET A 40 -9.68 15.86 0.89
N GLU A 41 -8.54 16.21 1.49
CA GLU A 41 -8.28 17.56 1.98
C GLU A 41 -8.19 18.58 0.85
N ARG A 42 -7.54 18.24 -0.26
CA ARG A 42 -7.47 19.10 -1.46
C ARG A 42 -8.85 19.33 -2.06
N GLU A 43 -9.64 18.27 -2.20
CA GLU A 43 -11.01 18.36 -2.70
C GLU A 43 -11.88 19.25 -1.80
N TRP A 44 -11.77 19.08 -0.48
CA TRP A 44 -12.47 19.92 0.48
C TRP A 44 -12.08 21.40 0.40
N LYS A 45 -10.77 21.69 0.28
CA LYS A 45 -10.27 23.06 0.08
C LYS A 45 -10.81 23.67 -1.21
N ALA A 46 -10.81 22.93 -2.32
CA ALA A 46 -11.33 23.40 -3.60
C ALA A 46 -12.82 23.80 -3.49
N GLN A 47 -13.64 22.96 -2.85
CA GLN A 47 -15.06 23.24 -2.60
C GLN A 47 -15.26 24.47 -1.70
N ALA A 48 -14.43 24.64 -0.67
CA ALA A 48 -14.50 25.80 0.22
C ALA A 48 -14.11 27.11 -0.50
N HIS A 49 -13.10 27.08 -1.37
CA HIS A 49 -12.71 28.23 -2.19
C HIS A 49 -13.81 28.64 -3.17
N GLU A 50 -14.46 27.66 -3.81
CA GLU A 50 -15.63 27.89 -4.66
C GLU A 50 -16.78 28.54 -3.88
N TYR A 51 -17.11 28.00 -2.71
CA TYR A 51 -18.19 28.52 -1.86
C TYR A 51 -17.93 29.96 -1.37
N LEU A 52 -16.68 30.29 -1.06
CA LEU A 52 -16.27 31.63 -0.60
C LEU A 52 -16.09 32.64 -1.75
N GLY A 53 -16.30 32.24 -3.01
CA GLY A 53 -16.10 33.10 -4.18
C GLY A 53 -14.64 33.51 -4.38
N LYS A 54 -13.68 32.76 -3.81
CA LYS A 54 -12.25 33.00 -3.99
C LYS A 54 -11.78 32.29 -5.24
N THR A 55 -11.81 32.99 -6.37
CA THR A 55 -11.16 32.55 -7.62
C THR A 55 -9.69 32.97 -7.65
N GLU A 56 -8.92 32.64 -6.60
CA GLU A 56 -7.47 32.72 -6.70
C GLU A 56 -6.98 31.46 -7.40
N ASN A 57 -6.04 31.64 -8.33
CA ASN A 57 -5.51 30.60 -9.21
C ASN A 57 -5.35 29.30 -8.43
N ALA A 58 -6.20 28.32 -8.73
CA ALA A 58 -5.84 26.95 -8.46
C ALA A 58 -4.47 26.80 -9.13
N ASP A 59 -3.41 26.73 -8.33
CA ASP A 59 -2.08 26.43 -8.82
C ASP A 59 -2.24 25.28 -9.84
N GLU A 60 -1.50 25.31 -10.94
CA GLU A 60 -1.49 24.25 -11.94
C GLU A 60 -1.11 22.92 -11.25
N GLU A 61 -2.10 22.30 -10.59
CA GLU A 61 -1.86 21.25 -9.62
C GLU A 61 -1.63 20.01 -10.46
N THR A 62 -0.37 19.59 -10.50
CA THR A 62 0.01 18.30 -11.05
C THR A 62 -0.97 17.24 -10.53
N PRO A 63 -1.53 16.38 -11.39
CA PRO A 63 -2.59 15.47 -11.00
C PRO A 63 -2.14 14.57 -9.85
N PHE A 64 -2.72 14.79 -8.68
CA PHE A 64 -2.46 14.02 -7.47
C PHE A 64 -3.56 12.98 -7.28
N SER A 65 -3.22 11.72 -7.54
CA SER A 65 -4.13 10.58 -7.45
C SER A 65 -3.45 9.39 -6.79
N LEU A 66 -4.19 8.30 -6.57
CA LEU A 66 -3.63 7.06 -6.04
C LEU A 66 -2.46 6.53 -6.91
N SER A 67 -2.48 6.75 -8.23
CA SER A 67 -1.45 6.26 -9.15
C SER A 67 -0.47 7.32 -9.65
N ARG A 68 -0.74 8.61 -9.41
CA ARG A 68 0.09 9.73 -9.87
C ARG A 68 0.40 10.72 -8.74
N PRO A 69 1.63 11.23 -8.60
CA PRO A 69 2.83 10.91 -9.37
C PRO A 69 3.35 9.48 -9.09
N ALA A 70 4.37 9.05 -9.84
CA ALA A 70 5.06 7.79 -9.56
C ALA A 70 5.72 7.82 -8.17
N SER A 71 6.23 6.69 -7.68
CA SER A 71 7.02 6.70 -6.45
C SER A 71 8.37 7.36 -6.71
N HIS A 72 8.72 8.37 -5.90
CA HIS A 72 9.97 9.12 -6.00
C HIS A 72 10.64 9.24 -4.63
N CYS A 73 11.96 9.37 -4.62
CA CYS A 73 12.67 9.70 -3.38
C CYS A 73 12.42 11.17 -2.99
N PRO A 74 11.98 11.48 -1.76
CA PRO A 74 11.70 12.85 -1.35
C PRO A 74 12.96 13.73 -1.26
N SER A 75 14.16 13.14 -1.17
CA SER A 75 15.41 13.90 -1.03
C SER A 75 16.11 14.23 -2.35
N CYS A 76 15.96 13.38 -3.37
CA CYS A 76 16.69 13.53 -4.65
C CYS A 76 15.81 13.39 -5.90
N ASP A 77 14.50 13.23 -5.72
CA ASP A 77 13.49 13.02 -6.77
C ASP A 77 13.76 11.82 -7.71
N HIS A 78 14.65 10.91 -7.28
CA HIS A 78 14.94 9.68 -8.02
C HIS A 78 13.67 8.87 -8.23
N LYS A 79 13.38 8.55 -9.50
CA LYS A 79 12.28 7.66 -9.91
C LYS A 79 12.55 6.25 -9.39
N ILE A 80 11.73 5.80 -8.45
CA ILE A 80 11.84 4.46 -7.87
C ILE A 80 11.48 3.44 -8.95
N ARG A 81 12.43 2.56 -9.28
CA ARG A 81 12.24 1.46 -10.23
C ARG A 81 11.38 0.36 -9.60
N PHE A 82 10.71 -0.44 -10.41
CA PHE A 82 9.79 -1.47 -9.91
C PHE A 82 10.44 -2.44 -8.89
N TYR A 83 11.71 -2.81 -9.09
CA TYR A 83 12.42 -3.71 -8.18
C TYR A 83 12.83 -3.06 -6.86
N GLU A 84 12.90 -1.73 -6.82
CA GLU A 84 13.11 -0.94 -5.60
C GLU A 84 11.82 -0.83 -4.78
N ASN A 85 10.68 -1.24 -5.37
CA ASN A 85 9.36 -1.26 -4.74
C ASN A 85 8.88 -2.69 -4.43
N ILE A 86 9.76 -3.69 -4.45
CA ILE A 86 9.41 -5.07 -4.05
C ILE A 86 9.22 -5.09 -2.53
N PRO A 87 8.02 -5.47 -2.03
CA PRO A 87 7.70 -5.35 -0.61
C PRO A 87 8.70 -6.07 0.28
N VAL A 88 9.12 -5.42 1.37
CA VAL A 88 10.11 -5.88 2.39
C VAL A 88 11.51 -6.18 1.84
N LEU A 89 11.61 -6.88 0.71
CA LEU A 89 12.85 -7.32 0.09
C LEU A 89 13.68 -6.13 -0.41
N SER A 90 13.08 -5.15 -1.07
CA SER A 90 13.84 -3.98 -1.55
C SER A 90 14.41 -3.17 -0.39
N TYR A 91 13.65 -3.03 0.71
CA TYR A 91 14.10 -2.35 1.92
C TYR A 91 15.30 -3.07 2.56
N LEU A 92 15.25 -4.39 2.67
CA LEU A 92 16.34 -5.20 3.22
C LEU A 92 17.61 -5.12 2.35
N LEU A 93 17.45 -5.25 1.02
CA LEU A 93 18.58 -5.19 0.07
C LEU A 93 19.22 -3.79 0.02
N LEU A 94 18.40 -2.74 0.07
CA LEU A 94 18.87 -1.35 0.08
C LEU A 94 19.27 -0.87 1.49
N LYS A 95 19.17 -1.74 2.52
CA LYS A 95 19.47 -1.43 3.93
C LYS A 95 18.71 -0.20 4.44
N GLY A 96 17.46 -0.04 4.00
CA GLY A 96 16.60 1.08 4.35
C GLY A 96 17.09 2.43 3.81
N LYS A 97 17.84 2.45 2.71
CA LYS A 97 18.37 3.68 2.10
C LYS A 97 17.95 3.82 0.64
N CYS A 98 17.84 5.05 0.15
CA CYS A 98 17.69 5.28 -1.28
C CYS A 98 18.94 4.79 -2.04
N SER A 99 18.73 4.09 -3.16
CA SER A 99 19.82 3.60 -4.02
C SER A 99 20.69 4.71 -4.60
N SER A 100 20.11 5.89 -4.85
CA SER A 100 20.78 7.05 -5.45
C SER A 100 21.45 7.94 -4.40
N CYS A 101 20.68 8.52 -3.46
CA CYS A 101 21.19 9.54 -2.53
C CYS A 101 21.50 9.02 -1.11
N GLN A 102 21.27 7.73 -0.83
CA GLN A 102 21.49 7.12 0.49
C GLN A 102 20.65 7.69 1.64
N ALA A 103 19.64 8.54 1.35
CA ALA A 103 18.69 9.01 2.34
C ALA A 103 17.92 7.84 2.97
N THR A 104 17.64 7.93 4.27
CA THR A 104 16.97 6.87 5.03
C THR A 104 15.49 6.79 4.69
N ILE A 105 15.01 5.59 4.37
CA ILE A 105 13.61 5.26 4.15
C ILE A 105 12.99 4.86 5.49
N ALA A 106 11.84 5.43 5.83
CA ALA A 106 11.16 5.17 7.09
C ALA A 106 10.80 3.67 7.23
N LEU A 107 11.03 3.11 8.43
CA LEU A 107 10.74 1.70 8.74
C LEU A 107 9.24 1.38 8.73
N ARG A 108 8.39 2.41 8.78
CA ARG A 108 6.94 2.28 8.74
C ARG A 108 6.44 1.54 7.49
N TYR A 109 7.01 1.84 6.32
CA TYR A 109 6.59 1.24 5.05
C TYR A 109 6.76 -0.29 5.00
N PRO A 110 7.97 -0.86 5.25
CA PRO A 110 8.13 -2.32 5.28
C PRO A 110 7.39 -2.98 6.46
N LEU A 111 7.13 -2.24 7.55
CA LEU A 111 6.35 -2.74 8.67
C LEU A 111 4.89 -2.98 8.30
N ILE A 112 4.26 -2.05 7.57
CA ILE A 112 2.87 -2.20 7.09
C ILE A 112 2.77 -3.36 6.09
N GLU A 113 3.75 -3.50 5.20
CA GLU A 113 3.83 -4.64 4.26
C GLU A 113 3.89 -5.97 5.01
N LEU A 114 4.83 -6.10 5.96
CA LEU A 114 5.00 -7.31 6.74
C LEU A 114 3.78 -7.61 7.62
N LEU A 115 3.20 -6.60 8.27
CA LEU A 115 1.99 -6.74 9.06
C LEU A 115 0.83 -7.27 8.20
N THR A 116 0.65 -6.71 7.00
CA THR A 116 -0.40 -7.14 6.08
C THR A 116 -0.17 -8.56 5.59
N GLY A 117 1.08 -8.93 5.27
CA GLY A 117 1.47 -10.30 4.93
C GLY A 117 1.17 -11.30 6.06
N ILE A 118 1.61 -10.99 7.29
CA ILE A 118 1.42 -11.86 8.46
C ILE A 118 -0.06 -12.01 8.80
N LEU A 119 -0.83 -10.93 8.81
CA LEU A 119 -2.27 -11.01 9.09
C LEU A 119 -3.01 -11.76 7.98
N SER A 120 -2.63 -11.58 6.72
CA SER A 120 -3.19 -12.36 5.61
C SER A 120 -2.89 -13.86 5.75
N LEU A 121 -1.68 -14.20 6.18
CA LEU A 121 -1.29 -15.57 6.48
C LEU A 121 -2.10 -16.15 7.64
N ALA A 122 -2.33 -15.38 8.71
CA ALA A 122 -3.14 -15.80 9.85
C ALA A 122 -4.60 -16.08 9.43
N VAL A 123 -5.18 -15.21 8.59
CA VAL A 123 -6.51 -15.40 8.02
C VAL A 123 -6.57 -16.68 7.17
N ALA A 124 -5.62 -16.89 6.27
CA ALA A 124 -5.56 -18.09 5.43
C ALA A 124 -5.36 -19.37 6.23
N TRP A 125 -4.55 -19.32 7.30
CA TRP A 125 -4.37 -20.44 8.21
C TRP A 125 -5.66 -20.80 8.94
N HIS A 126 -6.43 -19.80 9.38
CA HIS A 126 -7.64 -20.03 10.16
C HIS A 126 -8.83 -20.51 9.29
N PHE A 127 -9.06 -19.90 8.14
CA PHE A 127 -10.24 -20.15 7.32
C PHE A 127 -9.99 -21.13 6.16
N GLY A 128 -8.73 -21.42 5.80
CA GLY A 128 -8.39 -22.33 4.70
C GLY A 128 -8.69 -21.75 3.32
N PHE A 129 -8.71 -22.59 2.28
CA PHE A 129 -9.11 -22.16 0.95
C PHE A 129 -10.64 -22.04 0.86
N GLY A 130 -11.15 -20.84 0.55
CA GLY A 130 -12.58 -20.60 0.47
C GLY A 130 -12.97 -19.12 0.37
N TRP A 131 -14.27 -18.86 0.21
CA TRP A 131 -14.80 -17.50 0.08
C TRP A 131 -14.73 -16.70 1.39
N GLN A 132 -14.79 -17.42 2.53
CA GLN A 132 -14.61 -16.86 3.87
C GLN A 132 -13.24 -16.17 4.00
N THR A 133 -12.19 -16.83 3.50
CA THR A 133 -10.84 -16.27 3.48
C THR A 133 -10.76 -15.02 2.61
N ALA A 134 -11.35 -15.04 1.42
CA ALA A 134 -11.37 -13.86 0.55
C ALA A 134 -12.06 -12.66 1.23
N ALA A 135 -13.23 -12.88 1.86
CA ALA A 135 -13.95 -11.84 2.58
C ALA A 135 -13.16 -11.33 3.80
N ALA A 136 -12.57 -12.24 4.58
CA ALA A 136 -11.77 -11.89 5.75
C ALA A 136 -10.48 -11.14 5.37
N LEU A 137 -9.84 -11.47 4.25
CA LEU A 137 -8.69 -10.74 3.72
C LEU A 137 -9.08 -9.30 3.36
N LEU A 138 -10.16 -9.11 2.59
CA LEU A 138 -10.64 -7.77 2.21
C LEU A 138 -10.94 -6.92 3.45
N LEU A 139 -11.65 -7.51 4.43
CA LEU A 139 -11.93 -6.84 5.70
C LEU A 139 -10.64 -6.48 6.44
N THR A 140 -9.69 -7.41 6.53
CA THR A 140 -8.41 -7.20 7.20
C THR A 140 -7.62 -6.06 6.54
N TRP A 141 -7.53 -6.03 5.22
CA TRP A 141 -6.83 -4.99 4.48
C TRP A 141 -7.50 -3.62 4.66
N ALA A 142 -8.82 -3.56 4.65
CA ALA A 142 -9.56 -2.32 4.92
C ALA A 142 -9.32 -1.82 6.34
N LEU A 143 -9.35 -2.70 7.35
CA LEU A 143 -9.11 -2.32 8.75
C LEU A 143 -7.68 -1.83 8.98
N ILE A 144 -6.68 -2.46 8.35
CA ILE A 144 -5.29 -1.99 8.40
C ILE A 144 -5.21 -0.58 7.80
N ALA A 145 -5.78 -0.36 6.62
CA ALA A 145 -5.74 0.95 5.97
C ALA A 145 -6.40 2.02 6.84
N LEU A 146 -7.62 1.78 7.33
CA LEU A 146 -8.36 2.72 8.18
C LEU A 146 -7.60 2.99 9.49
N SER A 147 -7.11 1.96 10.16
CA SER A 147 -6.37 2.12 11.43
C SER A 147 -5.08 2.92 11.24
N MET A 148 -4.38 2.74 10.12
CA MET A 148 -3.15 3.49 9.85
C MET A 148 -3.41 4.91 9.35
N ILE A 149 -4.56 5.17 8.70
CA ILE A 149 -5.01 6.53 8.38
C ILE A 149 -5.36 7.29 9.66
N ASP A 150 -6.07 6.66 10.60
CA ASP A 150 -6.46 7.31 11.87
C ASP A 150 -5.27 7.60 12.79
N ILE A 151 -4.19 6.82 12.67
CA ILE A 151 -2.95 7.01 13.45
C ILE A 151 -2.08 8.14 12.88
N ASP A 152 -2.17 8.40 11.58
CA ASP A 152 -1.38 9.42 10.86
C ASP A 152 -1.96 10.83 11.00
#